data_AF-A0A4Q3UNI1-F1
#
_entry.id   AF-A0A4Q3UNI1-F1
#
_cell.length_a   1.000
_cell.length_b   1.000
_cell.length_c   1.000
_cell.angle_alpha   90.00
_cell.angle_beta   90.00
_cell.angle_gamma   90.00
#
_symmetry.space_group_name_H-M   'P 1'
#
loop_
_entity.id
_entity.type
_entity.pdbx_description
1 polymer ?
#
loop_
_entity_poly.entity_id
_entity_poly.type
_entity_poly.pdbx_seq_one_letter_code
_entity_poly.pdbx_strand_id
1 'polypeptide(L)'
;MRGFMFAGALAMAACGLGGVAQAQEPTPGGTDGEEYCVYLKLTDTADYVVVAEGLLAGLEQDKAQAAVKAAGDACIKEYGMSQSEAAIAADVGIFGAAADYLIEGLMDEGVSDDVIDGVYAVIDEMSDDDLDLIFDGSWRDDAAMKARLRKAVVAKGIPDEDRLVQDASFLIEVSALGADAALNYLMAGMDDIEEEDS
;
A
#
# COMPACT_ATOMS: atom_id res chain seq x y z
N MET A 1 31.93 -5.87 -7.62
CA MET A 1 32.00 -6.16 -6.18
C MET A 1 32.12 -4.86 -5.41
N ARG A 2 30.97 -4.27 -5.07
CA ARG A 2 30.85 -3.19 -4.10
C ARG A 2 29.80 -3.68 -3.11
N GLY A 3 30.26 -4.06 -1.92
CA GLY A 3 29.38 -4.41 -0.82
C GLY A 3 28.93 -3.13 -0.15
N PHE A 4 27.62 -2.96 0.01
CA PHE A 4 27.05 -2.06 0.99
C PHE A 4 26.59 -2.93 2.16
N MET A 5 27.21 -2.72 3.32
CA MET A 5 26.70 -3.19 4.60
C MET A 5 25.62 -2.21 5.03
N PHE A 6 24.36 -2.64 5.06
CA PHE A 6 23.34 -2.01 5.89
C PHE A 6 23.30 -2.76 7.22
N ALA A 7 23.93 -2.15 8.22
CA ALA A 7 23.71 -2.47 9.62
C ALA A 7 23.24 -1.18 10.27
N GLY A 8 21.97 -1.12 10.66
CA GLY A 8 21.39 0.06 11.28
C GLY A 8 19.99 -0.24 11.81
N ALA A 9 19.91 -0.45 13.12
CA ALA A 9 18.73 -0.78 13.90
C ALA A 9 17.50 0.13 13.64
N LEU A 10 16.37 -0.49 13.30
CA LEU A 10 15.04 0.06 13.58
C LEU A 10 14.47 -0.66 14.81
N ALA A 11 14.77 -0.09 15.97
CA ALA A 11 14.03 -0.35 17.20
C ALA A 11 13.19 0.89 17.49
N MET A 12 11.99 0.94 16.92
CA MET A 12 10.94 1.86 17.36
C MET A 12 9.77 1.02 17.85
N ALA A 13 9.70 0.92 19.17
CA ALA A 13 8.54 0.40 19.88
C ALA A 13 7.38 1.39 19.71
N ALA A 14 6.44 1.07 18.83
CA ALA A 14 5.10 1.65 18.85
C ALA A 14 4.17 0.68 19.60
N CYS A 15 4.07 0.88 20.92
CA CYS A 15 3.02 0.29 21.71
C CYS A 15 1.70 1.01 21.40
N GLY A 16 0.81 0.33 20.70
CA GLY A 16 -0.62 0.64 20.60
C GLY A 16 -0.95 1.63 19.50
N LEU A 17 -1.83 1.21 18.59
CA LEU A 17 -3.07 1.87 18.19
C LEU A 17 -3.71 0.96 17.14
N GLY A 18 -4.89 0.43 17.45
CA GLY A 18 -5.59 -0.51 16.57
C GLY A 18 -6.00 0.15 15.26
N GLY A 19 -6.00 -0.66 14.19
CA GLY A 19 -6.57 -0.32 12.90
C GLY A 19 -5.81 0.79 12.18
N VAL A 20 -5.32 0.47 11.00
CA VAL A 20 -4.70 1.37 10.01
C VAL A 20 -5.61 2.54 9.53
N ALA A 21 -6.67 2.89 10.25
CA ALA A 21 -7.61 3.99 9.96
C ALA A 21 -7.43 5.25 10.84
N GLN A 22 -6.29 5.40 11.52
CA GLN A 22 -5.87 6.69 12.10
C GLN A 22 -4.75 7.26 11.23
N ALA A 23 -5.09 7.61 9.99
CA ALA A 23 -4.40 8.68 9.27
C ALA A 23 -4.39 9.89 10.21
N GLN A 24 -3.21 10.29 10.67
CA GLN A 24 -3.07 11.56 11.39
C GLN A 24 -3.62 12.64 10.45
N GLU A 25 -4.58 13.44 10.93
CA GLU A 25 -5.09 14.58 10.16
C GLU A 25 -3.87 15.38 9.66
N PRO A 26 -3.75 15.64 8.34
CA PRO A 26 -2.63 16.39 7.81
C PRO A 26 -2.52 17.73 8.55
N THR A 27 -1.38 17.97 9.19
CA THR A 27 -1.16 19.21 9.93
C THR A 27 -1.24 20.39 8.97
N PRO A 28 -2.01 21.46 9.29
CA PRO A 28 -2.10 22.61 8.41
C PRO A 28 -0.72 23.25 8.20
N GLY A 29 -0.16 23.10 7.00
CA GLY A 29 1.13 23.68 6.60
C GLY A 29 2.33 22.74 6.69
N GLY A 30 2.14 21.44 6.88
CA GLY A 30 3.15 20.41 6.62
C GLY A 30 2.72 19.53 5.45
N THR A 31 3.68 19.01 4.69
CA THR A 31 3.46 17.99 3.64
C THR A 31 3.03 16.63 4.22
N ASP A 32 3.11 16.47 5.55
CA ASP A 32 2.73 15.26 6.26
C ASP A 32 1.27 14.91 5.99
N GLY A 33 1.04 13.83 5.23
CA GLY A 33 -0.28 13.27 4.94
C GLY A 33 -0.84 13.61 3.57
N GLU A 34 -0.18 14.47 2.79
CA GLU A 34 -0.59 14.81 1.41
C GLU A 34 -0.49 13.61 0.47
N GLU A 35 0.46 12.71 0.71
CA GLU A 35 0.65 11.45 -0.02
C GLU A 35 -0.60 10.56 0.01
N TYR A 36 -1.44 10.69 1.04
CA TYR A 36 -2.69 9.95 1.19
C TYR A 36 -3.91 10.68 0.62
N CYS A 37 -3.76 11.89 0.04
CA CYS A 37 -4.91 12.68 -0.40
C CYS A 37 -5.80 11.91 -1.38
N VAL A 38 -5.23 11.25 -2.39
CA VAL A 38 -6.01 10.51 -3.38
C VAL A 38 -6.78 9.37 -2.72
N TYR A 39 -6.14 8.63 -1.82
CA TYR A 39 -6.79 7.58 -1.03
C TYR A 39 -7.98 8.14 -0.23
N LEU A 40 -7.81 9.27 0.47
CA LEU A 40 -8.88 9.91 1.24
C LEU A 40 -10.05 10.35 0.35
N LYS A 41 -9.77 10.88 -0.85
CA LYS A 41 -10.85 11.24 -1.81
C LYS A 41 -11.61 10.03 -2.32
N LEU A 42 -10.92 8.91 -2.58
CA LEU A 42 -11.55 7.67 -3.07
C LEU A 42 -12.42 7.01 -1.99
N THR A 43 -12.02 7.10 -0.72
CA THR A 43 -12.79 6.56 0.41
C THR A 43 -13.99 7.44 0.75
N ASP A 44 -13.87 8.77 0.67
CA ASP A 44 -14.98 9.73 0.88
C ASP A 44 -16.18 9.48 -0.06
N THR A 45 -15.94 9.01 -1.27
CA THR A 45 -16.99 8.74 -2.28
C THR A 45 -17.33 7.25 -2.43
N ALA A 46 -16.69 6.38 -1.65
CA ALA A 46 -16.73 4.93 -1.84
C ALA A 46 -16.25 4.43 -3.22
N ASP A 47 -15.53 5.27 -3.99
CA ASP A 47 -14.95 4.89 -5.28
C ASP A 47 -13.75 3.95 -5.12
N TYR A 48 -13.21 3.80 -3.90
CA TYR A 48 -12.12 2.86 -3.59
C TYR A 48 -12.44 1.42 -4.04
N VAL A 49 -13.70 0.98 -3.94
CA VAL A 49 -14.12 -0.36 -4.40
C VAL A 49 -13.91 -0.52 -5.91
N VAL A 50 -14.32 0.46 -6.71
CA VAL A 50 -14.16 0.42 -8.17
C VAL A 50 -12.68 0.43 -8.55
N VAL A 51 -11.86 1.18 -7.82
CA VAL A 51 -10.41 1.22 -8.02
C VAL A 51 -9.76 -0.12 -7.67
N ALA A 52 -10.12 -0.71 -6.53
CA ALA A 52 -9.63 -2.00 -6.09
C ALA A 52 -10.00 -3.12 -7.07
N GLU A 53 -11.26 -3.21 -7.50
CA GLU A 53 -11.71 -4.19 -8.50
C GLU A 53 -11.03 -4.00 -9.86
N GLY A 54 -10.77 -2.73 -10.24
CA GLY A 54 -10.00 -2.39 -11.43
C GLY A 54 -8.56 -2.91 -11.38
N LEU A 55 -7.91 -2.82 -10.22
CA LEU A 55 -6.56 -3.33 -10.01
C LEU A 55 -6.53 -4.86 -9.94
N LEU A 56 -7.34 -5.45 -9.05
CA LEU A 56 -7.25 -6.87 -8.68
C LEU A 56 -7.90 -7.79 -9.71
N ALA A 57 -8.99 -7.36 -10.33
CA ALA A 57 -9.80 -8.20 -11.23
C ALA A 57 -9.87 -7.66 -12.67
N GLY A 58 -9.30 -6.47 -12.95
CA GLY A 58 -9.38 -5.84 -14.27
C GLY A 58 -10.78 -5.38 -14.64
N LEU A 59 -11.65 -5.14 -13.65
CA LEU A 59 -13.03 -4.73 -13.87
C LEU A 59 -13.15 -3.22 -14.00
N GLU A 60 -14.02 -2.75 -14.91
CA GLU A 60 -14.35 -1.33 -15.04
C GLU A 60 -13.13 -0.37 -15.08
N GLN A 61 -12.02 -0.79 -15.72
CA GLN A 61 -10.75 -0.05 -15.69
C GLN A 61 -10.87 1.41 -16.12
N ASP A 62 -11.71 1.72 -17.11
CA ASP A 62 -11.97 3.10 -17.54
C ASP A 62 -12.59 3.94 -16.41
N LYS A 63 -13.47 3.35 -15.58
CA LYS A 63 -14.06 4.03 -14.43
C LYS A 63 -13.07 4.15 -13.28
N ALA A 64 -12.29 3.10 -13.00
CA ALA A 64 -11.24 3.14 -12.00
C ALA A 64 -10.23 4.26 -12.32
N GLN A 65 -9.75 4.34 -13.57
CA GLN A 65 -8.86 5.40 -14.02
C GLN A 65 -9.50 6.80 -13.93
N ALA A 66 -10.79 6.92 -14.28
CA ALA A 66 -11.51 8.18 -14.15
C ALA A 66 -11.66 8.64 -12.69
N ALA A 67 -11.93 7.71 -11.76
CA ALA A 67 -12.04 7.99 -10.33
C ALA A 67 -10.70 8.45 -9.75
N VAL A 68 -9.62 7.71 -10.01
CA VAL A 68 -8.26 8.07 -9.59
C VAL A 68 -7.86 9.44 -10.14
N LYS A 69 -8.12 9.69 -11.44
CA LYS A 69 -7.82 10.98 -12.05
C LYS A 69 -8.62 12.11 -11.38
N ALA A 70 -9.91 11.92 -11.14
CA ALA A 70 -10.76 12.93 -10.50
C ALA A 70 -10.29 13.25 -9.08
N ALA A 71 -9.88 12.23 -8.32
CA ALA A 71 -9.28 12.40 -7.00
C ALA A 71 -7.94 13.15 -7.07
N GLY A 72 -7.05 12.80 -8.00
CA GLY A 72 -5.79 13.52 -8.23
C GLY A 72 -5.99 14.98 -8.62
N ASP A 73 -6.91 15.29 -9.55
CA ASP A 73 -7.26 16.66 -9.93
C ASP A 73 -7.80 17.46 -8.72
N ALA A 74 -8.53 16.81 -7.81
CA ALA A 74 -9.01 17.43 -6.58
C ALA A 74 -7.86 17.73 -5.61
N CYS A 75 -6.92 16.79 -5.44
CA CYS A 75 -5.74 16.96 -4.59
C CYS A 75 -4.82 18.10 -5.09
N ILE A 76 -4.57 18.18 -6.40
CA ILE A 76 -3.86 19.32 -7.03
C ILE A 76 -4.50 20.65 -6.65
N LYS A 77 -5.83 20.72 -6.70
CA LYS A 77 -6.56 21.95 -6.40
C LYS A 77 -6.54 22.30 -4.91
N GLU A 78 -6.58 21.30 -4.04
CA GLU A 78 -6.69 21.47 -2.59
C GLU A 78 -5.35 21.76 -1.92
N TYR A 79 -4.32 21.01 -2.30
CA TYR A 79 -2.99 21.05 -1.69
C TYR A 79 -1.96 21.80 -2.55
N GLY A 80 -2.31 22.12 -3.80
CA GLY A 80 -1.37 22.78 -4.72
C GLY A 80 -0.32 21.84 -5.30
N MET A 81 -0.52 20.52 -5.19
CA MET A 81 0.37 19.51 -5.77
C MET A 81 0.64 19.75 -7.25
N SER A 82 1.86 19.46 -7.68
CA SER A 82 2.21 19.26 -9.07
C SER A 82 1.50 18.03 -9.64
N GLN A 83 1.48 17.93 -10.97
CA GLN A 83 0.98 16.72 -11.64
C GLN A 83 1.81 15.48 -11.29
N SER A 84 3.10 15.65 -10.97
CA SER A 84 3.99 14.55 -10.61
C SER A 84 3.66 14.03 -9.21
N GLU A 85 3.55 14.92 -8.22
CA GLU A 85 3.13 14.58 -6.85
C GLU A 85 1.76 13.91 -6.85
N ALA A 86 0.79 14.47 -7.60
CA ALA A 86 -0.54 13.87 -7.70
C ALA A 86 -0.54 12.49 -8.38
N ALA A 87 0.41 12.23 -9.28
CA ALA A 87 0.57 10.90 -9.88
C ALA A 87 1.15 9.89 -8.88
N ILE A 88 2.12 10.29 -8.05
CA ILE A 88 2.67 9.42 -7.00
C ILE A 88 1.63 9.17 -5.90
N ALA A 89 0.91 10.21 -5.46
CA ALA A 89 -0.20 10.07 -4.52
C ALA A 89 -1.33 9.20 -5.09
N ALA A 90 -1.50 9.17 -6.42
CA ALA A 90 -2.45 8.27 -7.05
C ALA A 90 -2.07 6.80 -6.90
N ASP A 91 -0.78 6.46 -6.93
CA ASP A 91 -0.31 5.09 -6.65
C ASP A 91 -0.63 4.70 -5.20
N VAL A 92 -0.38 5.59 -4.23
CA VAL A 92 -0.80 5.41 -2.82
C VAL A 92 -2.31 5.18 -2.74
N GLY A 93 -3.09 5.98 -3.48
CA GLY A 93 -4.54 5.84 -3.60
C GLY A 93 -4.99 4.48 -4.11
N ILE A 94 -4.39 4.00 -5.19
CA ILE A 94 -4.72 2.71 -5.82
C ILE A 94 -4.39 1.55 -4.89
N PHE A 95 -3.18 1.53 -4.32
CA PHE A 95 -2.73 0.45 -3.45
C PHE A 95 -3.45 0.44 -2.11
N GLY A 96 -3.71 1.61 -1.52
CA GLY A 96 -4.52 1.75 -0.30
C GLY A 96 -5.96 1.28 -0.51
N ALA A 97 -6.60 1.68 -1.62
CA ALA A 97 -7.94 1.22 -1.96
C ALA A 97 -8.02 -0.32 -2.11
N ALA A 98 -7.01 -0.93 -2.76
CA ALA A 98 -6.93 -2.37 -2.89
C ALA A 98 -6.67 -3.08 -1.56
N ALA A 99 -5.84 -2.50 -0.69
CA ALA A 99 -5.60 -3.03 0.65
C ALA A 99 -6.89 -3.06 1.48
N ASP A 100 -7.62 -1.95 1.54
CA ASP A 100 -8.90 -1.88 2.28
C ASP A 100 -9.93 -2.88 1.75
N TYR A 101 -10.08 -2.97 0.42
CA TYR A 101 -10.99 -3.93 -0.19
C TYR A 101 -10.65 -5.37 0.17
N LEU A 102 -9.37 -5.74 0.21
CA LEU A 102 -8.91 -7.07 0.61
C LEU A 102 -9.12 -7.33 2.10
N ILE A 103 -8.87 -6.33 2.95
CA ILE A 103 -9.10 -6.40 4.40
C ILE A 103 -10.58 -6.63 4.68
N GLU A 104 -11.47 -5.84 4.08
CA GLU A 104 -12.92 -6.00 4.20
C GLU A 104 -13.36 -7.40 3.76
N GLY A 105 -12.85 -7.89 2.62
CA GLY A 105 -13.13 -9.24 2.14
C GLY A 105 -12.65 -10.34 3.09
N LEU A 106 -11.48 -10.21 3.70
CA LEU A 106 -10.97 -11.16 4.70
C LEU A 106 -11.79 -11.11 5.99
N MET A 107 -12.18 -9.92 6.44
CA MET A 107 -13.00 -9.72 7.64
C MET A 107 -14.41 -10.30 7.47
N ASP A 108 -15.02 -10.14 6.30
CA ASP A 108 -16.32 -10.73 5.96
C ASP A 108 -16.30 -12.26 6.01
N GLU A 109 -15.14 -12.87 5.79
CA GLU A 109 -14.89 -14.31 5.88
C GLU A 109 -14.49 -14.76 7.29
N GLY A 110 -14.50 -13.83 8.26
CA GLY A 110 -14.26 -14.09 9.67
C GLY A 110 -12.80 -14.06 10.10
N VAL A 111 -11.90 -13.53 9.27
CA VAL A 111 -10.52 -13.24 9.68
C VAL A 111 -10.54 -12.03 10.63
N SER A 112 -9.92 -12.15 11.80
CA SER A 112 -9.87 -11.07 12.78
C SER A 112 -8.82 -10.02 12.45
N ASP A 113 -9.04 -8.78 12.89
CA ASP A 113 -8.06 -7.67 12.82
C ASP A 113 -6.66 -8.09 13.30
N ASP A 114 -6.55 -8.79 14.44
CA ASP A 114 -5.27 -9.28 14.96
C ASP A 114 -4.50 -10.19 13.97
N VAL A 115 -5.23 -10.95 13.14
CA VAL A 115 -4.63 -11.82 12.11
C VAL A 115 -4.20 -10.99 10.91
N ILE A 116 -5.03 -10.03 10.50
CA ILE A 116 -4.74 -9.09 9.40
C ILE A 116 -3.49 -8.25 9.75
N ASP A 117 -3.42 -7.70 10.96
CA ASP A 117 -2.24 -6.99 11.45
C ASP A 117 -0.99 -7.89 11.42
N GLY A 118 -1.17 -9.18 11.76
CA GLY A 118 -0.11 -10.20 11.67
C GLY A 118 0.38 -10.47 10.25
N VAL A 119 -0.46 -10.27 9.23
CA VAL A 119 -0.07 -10.44 7.82
C VAL A 119 0.97 -9.41 7.39
N TYR A 120 0.91 -8.18 7.88
CA TYR A 120 1.93 -7.16 7.55
C TYR A 120 3.33 -7.54 8.03
N ALA A 121 3.43 -8.23 9.16
CA ALA A 121 4.71 -8.74 9.67
C ALA A 121 5.35 -9.80 8.76
N VAL A 122 4.63 -10.33 7.77
CA VAL A 122 5.22 -11.23 6.77
C VAL A 122 6.24 -10.47 5.92
N ILE A 123 5.99 -9.21 5.56
CA ILE A 123 6.92 -8.40 4.75
C ILE A 123 8.29 -8.28 5.44
N ASP A 124 8.29 -8.00 6.74
CA ASP A 124 9.51 -7.87 7.55
C ASP A 124 10.30 -9.19 7.69
N GLU A 125 9.64 -10.33 7.47
CA GLU A 125 10.24 -11.67 7.59
C GLU A 125 10.76 -12.20 6.24
N MET A 126 10.47 -11.52 5.13
CA MET A 126 10.88 -11.91 3.79
C MET A 126 12.36 -11.61 3.53
N SER A 127 12.99 -12.42 2.67
CA SER A 127 14.32 -12.11 2.15
C SER A 127 14.25 -11.04 1.07
N ASP A 128 15.36 -10.33 0.84
CA ASP A 128 15.49 -9.36 -0.27
C ASP A 128 15.04 -9.97 -1.62
N ASP A 129 15.50 -11.18 -1.95
CA ASP A 129 15.08 -11.89 -3.18
C ASP A 129 13.57 -12.11 -3.26
N ASP A 130 12.89 -12.31 -2.12
CA ASP A 130 11.45 -12.53 -2.08
C ASP A 130 10.69 -11.19 -2.18
N LEU A 131 11.25 -10.12 -1.61
CA LEU A 131 10.72 -8.76 -1.77
C LEU A 131 10.85 -8.28 -3.22
N ASP A 132 11.97 -8.57 -3.89
CA ASP A 132 12.14 -8.27 -5.33
C ASP A 132 11.02 -8.90 -6.18
N LEU A 133 10.67 -10.16 -5.88
CA LEU A 133 9.56 -10.86 -6.57
C LEU A 133 8.18 -10.25 -6.25
N ILE A 134 8.00 -9.65 -5.06
CA ILE A 134 6.79 -8.92 -4.71
C ILE A 134 6.71 -7.62 -5.52
N PHE A 135 7.78 -6.82 -5.52
CA PHE A 135 7.80 -5.51 -6.18
C PHE A 135 7.67 -5.61 -7.70
N ASP A 136 8.24 -6.65 -8.33
CA ASP A 136 8.10 -6.85 -9.78
C ASP A 136 6.84 -7.63 -10.19
N GLY A 137 6.07 -8.12 -9.21
CA GLY A 137 4.83 -8.89 -9.40
C GLY A 137 5.03 -10.32 -9.91
N SER A 138 6.27 -10.79 -10.09
CA SER A 138 6.57 -12.11 -10.64
C SER A 138 6.29 -13.26 -9.68
N TRP A 139 6.12 -12.98 -8.38
CA TRP A 139 5.67 -13.96 -7.38
C TRP A 139 4.38 -14.67 -7.78
N ARG A 140 3.50 -14.01 -8.55
CA ARG A 140 2.21 -14.56 -9.02
C ARG A 140 2.39 -15.80 -9.88
N ASP A 141 3.50 -15.87 -10.64
CA ASP A 141 3.84 -16.98 -11.51
C ASP A 141 4.83 -17.98 -10.86
N ASP A 142 5.54 -17.57 -9.80
CA ASP A 142 6.48 -18.42 -9.08
C ASP A 142 5.77 -19.37 -8.08
N ALA A 143 5.78 -20.67 -8.39
CA ALA A 143 5.16 -21.69 -7.55
C ALA A 143 5.85 -21.87 -6.19
N ALA A 144 7.17 -21.69 -6.12
CA ALA A 144 7.92 -21.81 -4.88
C ALA A 144 7.64 -20.62 -3.96
N MET A 145 7.53 -19.42 -4.52
CA MET A 145 7.18 -18.20 -3.81
C MET A 145 5.74 -18.26 -3.28
N LYS A 146 4.76 -18.66 -4.10
CA LYS A 146 3.38 -18.91 -3.65
C LYS A 146 3.29 -19.91 -2.50
N ALA A 147 4.11 -20.96 -2.52
CA ALA A 147 4.17 -21.92 -1.42
C ALA A 147 4.76 -21.33 -0.13
N ARG A 148 5.76 -20.45 -0.24
CA ARG A 148 6.32 -19.70 0.91
C ARG A 148 5.29 -18.72 1.49
N LEU A 149 4.65 -17.92 0.64
CA LEU A 149 3.60 -16.98 1.04
C LEU A 149 2.44 -17.68 1.74
N ARG A 150 1.90 -18.76 1.15
CA ARG A 150 0.87 -19.59 1.80
C ARG A 150 1.29 -20.00 3.20
N LYS A 151 2.48 -20.57 3.33
CA LYS A 151 2.98 -21.03 4.62
C LYS A 151 3.09 -19.87 5.63
N ALA A 152 3.54 -18.70 5.17
CA ALA A 152 3.69 -17.51 6.02
C ALA A 152 2.32 -16.99 6.50
N VAL A 153 1.37 -16.75 5.59
CA VAL A 153 0.06 -16.20 5.95
C VAL A 153 -0.78 -17.17 6.79
N VAL A 154 -0.70 -18.48 6.51
CA VAL A 154 -1.36 -19.51 7.34
C VAL A 154 -0.74 -19.56 8.74
N ALA A 155 0.57 -19.34 8.86
CA ALA A 155 1.22 -19.25 10.17
C ALA A 155 0.80 -18.01 10.97
N LYS A 156 0.30 -16.95 10.32
CA LYS A 156 -0.30 -15.77 10.97
C LYS A 156 -1.77 -15.96 11.35
N GLY A 157 -2.41 -17.03 10.88
CA GLY A 157 -3.79 -17.37 11.23
C GLY A 157 -4.80 -17.26 10.10
N ILE A 158 -4.37 -16.94 8.88
CA ILE A 158 -5.23 -17.02 7.69
C ILE A 158 -5.65 -18.48 7.50
N PRO A 159 -6.95 -18.80 7.34
CA PRO A 159 -7.38 -20.16 7.04
C PRO A 159 -6.72 -20.67 5.76
N ASP A 160 -6.34 -21.95 5.74
CA ASP A 160 -5.67 -22.60 4.60
C ASP A 160 -6.66 -22.90 3.47
N GLU A 161 -7.26 -21.84 2.92
CA GLU A 161 -8.21 -21.84 1.83
C GLU A 161 -7.64 -21.03 0.67
N ASP A 162 -7.71 -21.57 -0.55
CA ASP A 162 -7.01 -21.00 -1.71
C ASP A 162 -7.32 -19.52 -1.95
N ARG A 163 -8.60 -19.14 -1.82
CA ARG A 163 -9.03 -17.74 -1.96
C ARG A 163 -8.45 -16.86 -0.86
N LEU A 164 -8.61 -17.23 0.41
CA LEU A 164 -8.16 -16.40 1.55
C LEU A 164 -6.64 -16.25 1.57
N VAL A 165 -5.91 -17.32 1.24
CA VAL A 165 -4.46 -17.28 1.08
C VAL A 165 -4.06 -16.35 -0.07
N GLN A 166 -4.78 -16.40 -1.19
CA GLN A 166 -4.53 -15.53 -2.33
C GLN A 166 -4.81 -14.06 -1.99
N ASP A 167 -5.94 -13.77 -1.36
CA ASP A 167 -6.32 -12.41 -0.95
C ASP A 167 -5.31 -11.83 0.07
N ALA A 168 -4.88 -12.62 1.05
CA ALA A 168 -3.84 -12.21 2.00
C ALA A 168 -2.47 -12.01 1.31
N SER A 169 -2.15 -12.81 0.27
CA SER A 169 -0.92 -12.62 -0.50
C SER A 169 -0.97 -11.35 -1.36
N PHE A 170 -2.13 -11.03 -1.93
CA PHE A 170 -2.34 -9.76 -2.61
C PHE A 170 -2.27 -8.58 -1.63
N LEU A 171 -2.80 -8.74 -0.41
CA LEU A 171 -2.72 -7.71 0.62
C LEU A 171 -1.26 -7.39 0.94
N ILE A 172 -0.39 -8.40 1.07
CA ILE A 172 1.06 -8.21 1.23
C ILE A 172 1.64 -7.38 0.08
N GLU A 173 1.34 -7.77 -1.16
CA GLU A 173 1.86 -7.09 -2.36
C GLU A 173 1.43 -5.62 -2.42
N VAL A 174 0.12 -5.35 -2.34
CA VAL A 174 -0.38 -3.97 -2.45
C VAL A 174 0.06 -3.11 -1.27
N SER A 175 0.28 -3.69 -0.09
CA SER A 175 0.79 -2.94 1.07
C SER A 175 2.26 -2.58 0.91
N ALA A 176 3.08 -3.49 0.38
CA ALA A 176 4.48 -3.19 0.06
C ALA A 176 4.59 -2.09 -1.02
N LEU A 177 3.79 -2.19 -2.07
CA LEU A 177 3.74 -1.19 -3.14
C LEU A 177 3.19 0.17 -2.66
N GLY A 178 2.16 0.16 -1.80
CA GLY A 178 1.63 1.37 -1.19
C GLY A 178 2.65 2.08 -0.29
N ALA A 179 3.41 1.32 0.50
CA ALA A 179 4.48 1.86 1.33
C ALA A 179 5.62 2.45 0.47
N ASP A 180 6.03 1.78 -0.61
CA ASP A 180 7.03 2.30 -1.54
C ASP A 180 6.55 3.59 -2.24
N ALA A 181 5.29 3.63 -2.69
CA ALA A 181 4.71 4.83 -3.29
C ALA A 181 4.68 6.01 -2.30
N ALA A 182 4.31 5.76 -1.04
CA ALA A 182 4.32 6.80 0.00
C ALA A 182 5.74 7.31 0.29
N LEU A 183 6.74 6.42 0.35
CA LEU A 183 8.14 6.81 0.49
C LEU A 183 8.63 7.62 -0.71
N ASN A 184 8.27 7.22 -1.94
CA ASN A 184 8.62 7.94 -3.15
C ASN A 184 8.03 9.37 -3.16
N TYR A 185 6.81 9.55 -2.65
CA TYR A 185 6.22 10.88 -2.51
C TYR A 185 7.05 11.76 -1.58
N LEU A 186 7.39 11.24 -0.39
CA LEU A 186 8.18 11.96 0.60
C LEU A 186 9.59 12.31 0.09
N MET A 187 10.21 11.41 -0.68
CA MET A 187 11.53 11.66 -1.29
C MET A 187 11.46 12.70 -2.42
N ALA A 188 10.42 12.67 -3.26
CA ALA A 188 10.25 13.65 -4.33
C ALA A 188 10.13 15.08 -3.76
N GLY A 189 9.40 15.24 -2.66
CA GLY A 189 9.30 16.52 -1.96
C GLY A 189 10.63 17.00 -1.34
N MET A 190 11.60 16.10 -1.08
CA MET A 190 12.92 16.47 -0.57
C MET A 190 13.87 16.93 -1.69
N ASP A 191 13.84 16.27 -2.85
CA ASP A 191 14.67 16.63 -4.00
C ASP A 191 14.32 18.03 -4.53
N ASP A 192 13.03 18.41 -4.50
CA ASP A 192 12.57 19.74 -4.91
C ASP A 192 13.04 20.86 -3.95
N ILE A 193 13.23 20.56 -2.65
CA ILE A 193 13.74 21.52 -1.65
C ILE A 193 15.24 21.78 -1.86
N GLU A 194 16.03 20.77 -2.26
CA GLU A 194 17.47 20.94 -2.49
C GLU A 194 17.77 21.77 -3.76
N GLU A 195 16.87 21.78 -4.75
CA GLU A 195 17.04 22.61 -5.96
C GLU A 195 16.73 24.10 -5.72
N GLU A 196 15.78 24.45 -4.85
CA GLU A 196 15.42 25.86 -4.56
C GLU A 196 16.50 26.62 -3.75
N ASP A 197 17.36 25.90 -3.02
CA ASP A 197 18.45 26.47 -2.20
C ASP A 197 19.81 26.60 -2.95
N SER A 198 19.86 26.29 -4.25
CA SER A 198 21.08 26.30 -5.09
C SER A 198 21.17 27.44 -6.11
#